data_AF-A0A7N2KLB5-F1
#
_entry.id   AF-A0A7N2KLB5-F1
#
_cell.length_a   1.000
_cell.length_b   1.000
_cell.length_c   1.000
_cell.angle_alpha   90.00
_cell.angle_beta   90.00
_cell.angle_gamma   90.00
#
_symmetry.space_group_name_H-M   'P 1'
#
loop_
_entity.id
_entity.type
_entity.pdbx_description
1 polymer ?
#
loop_
_entity_poly.entity_id
_entity_poly.type
_entity_poly.pdbx_seq_one_letter_code
_entity_poly.pdbx_strand_id
1 'polypeptide(L)'
;MTMSIGKQQSQEDSPVSENQSGTERVSTQPEKRVRVLPNGQSSAMDSTADTLNYNQIQLQKDICVADFGGRAIGRVAPVDSGCWWIILLRAYTKHTRDYALAERPEVQRRMKLILNLRLSDGFETFPTLLCADGCSMIDRSMRITALSFHIQQYYWLDFTQLNKIYRYKMEEYSHTAVNKFNVIPESIPDWVFDFMPLRGGYLIGNVSPACMDCLWFLLGNCIAILSCLATGAQATAITNLVEEHWEDLVGEMPLKIVYPALEGYDWRTVTGFDPKNTWWNYHNGGSWPVLVWLLKAACIKTGRPQIAKWAIELVEQRLSKDGCPEYYDGKTGGTLESKPGSTDLEHFWLPDC
;
A
#
# COMPACT_ATOMS: atom_id res chain seq x y z
N MET A 1 -21.71 -64.01 -7.61
CA MET A 1 -22.83 -64.87 -8.06
C MET A 1 -23.87 -63.95 -8.68
N THR A 2 -23.98 -64.01 -10.01
CA THR A 2 -25.22 -63.90 -10.81
C THR A 2 -26.37 -63.06 -10.23
N MET A 3 -26.68 -61.90 -10.82
CA MET A 3 -27.69 -61.70 -11.88
C MET A 3 -29.16 -62.01 -11.50
N SER A 4 -29.95 -60.93 -11.46
CA SER A 4 -31.06 -60.66 -12.41
C SER A 4 -32.54 -60.91 -11.99
N ILE A 5 -33.41 -60.07 -12.60
CA ILE A 5 -34.87 -60.20 -12.90
C ILE A 5 -35.83 -60.03 -11.70
N GLY A 6 -36.99 -59.37 -11.71
CA GLY A 6 -37.89 -58.66 -12.66
C GLY A 6 -38.96 -57.95 -11.78
N LYS A 7 -39.98 -57.19 -12.21
CA LYS A 7 -40.89 -57.21 -13.36
C LYS A 7 -41.60 -55.83 -13.47
N GLN A 8 -42.09 -55.55 -14.67
CA GLN A 8 -42.94 -54.44 -15.12
C GLN A 8 -44.39 -54.47 -14.58
N GLN A 9 -45.05 -53.29 -14.58
CA GLN A 9 -46.34 -52.93 -15.24
C GLN A 9 -46.90 -51.65 -14.56
N SER A 10 -46.94 -50.46 -15.17
CA SER A 10 -47.73 -49.93 -16.31
C SER A 10 -49.16 -49.49 -15.95
N GLN A 11 -49.44 -48.18 -16.13
CA GLN A 11 -50.70 -47.45 -16.45
C GLN A 11 -50.65 -46.06 -15.76
N GLU A 12 -51.03 -44.91 -16.31
CA GLU A 12 -51.53 -44.43 -17.61
C GLU A 12 -51.55 -42.88 -17.50
N ASP A 13 -51.30 -42.16 -18.59
CA ASP A 13 -51.25 -40.68 -18.71
C ASP A 13 -52.65 -40.01 -18.63
N SER A 14 -52.83 -38.84 -17.97
CA SER A 14 -53.04 -37.47 -18.54
C SER A 14 -54.17 -36.72 -17.76
N PRO A 15 -54.41 -35.37 -17.87
CA PRO A 15 -53.59 -34.24 -18.34
C PRO A 15 -53.56 -32.99 -17.41
N VAL A 16 -52.63 -32.09 -17.70
CA VAL A 16 -52.61 -30.60 -17.62
C VAL A 16 -53.67 -29.88 -16.76
N SER A 17 -53.19 -29.08 -15.78
CA SER A 17 -53.80 -27.79 -15.44
C SER A 17 -52.72 -26.76 -15.08
N GLU A 18 -52.57 -25.75 -15.93
CA GLU A 18 -51.82 -24.52 -15.66
C GLU A 18 -52.42 -23.80 -14.44
N ASN A 19 -51.60 -23.52 -13.44
CA ASN A 19 -51.89 -22.48 -12.46
C ASN A 19 -50.75 -21.46 -12.48
N GLN A 20 -51.02 -20.33 -13.14
CA GLN A 20 -50.23 -19.12 -13.03
C GLN A 20 -50.44 -18.55 -11.62
N SER A 21 -49.41 -18.64 -10.78
CA SER A 21 -49.26 -17.76 -9.62
C SER A 21 -47.90 -17.07 -9.74
N GLY A 22 -47.94 -15.79 -10.08
CA GLY A 22 -46.76 -14.94 -10.15
C GLY A 22 -46.09 -14.83 -8.78
N THR A 23 -44.87 -15.34 -8.69
CA THR A 23 -43.93 -15.01 -7.61
C THR A 23 -42.80 -14.21 -8.23
N GLU A 24 -42.68 -12.97 -7.79
CA GLU A 24 -41.66 -12.00 -8.18
C GLU A 24 -40.26 -12.63 -8.12
N ARG A 25 -39.57 -12.66 -9.26
CA ARG A 25 -38.13 -12.92 -9.28
C ARG A 25 -37.43 -11.76 -8.59
N VAL A 26 -36.99 -12.00 -7.37
CA VAL A 26 -35.96 -11.20 -6.71
C VAL A 26 -34.73 -11.23 -7.63
N SER A 27 -34.47 -10.10 -8.28
CA SER A 27 -33.27 -9.83 -9.07
C SER A 27 -32.05 -9.90 -8.14
N THR A 28 -31.35 -11.04 -8.15
CA THR A 28 -30.04 -11.19 -7.53
C THR A 28 -29.01 -10.33 -8.27
N GLN A 29 -28.36 -9.41 -7.55
CA GLN A 29 -27.23 -8.64 -8.07
C GLN A 29 -26.08 -9.58 -8.49
N PRO A 30 -25.27 -9.24 -9.50
CA PRO A 30 -24.17 -10.09 -9.93
C PRO A 30 -23.07 -10.13 -8.86
N GLU A 31 -22.81 -11.32 -8.32
CA GLU A 31 -21.64 -11.60 -7.48
C GLU A 31 -20.32 -11.39 -8.25
N LYS A 32 -19.32 -10.84 -7.56
CA LYS A 32 -17.98 -10.58 -8.10
C LYS A 32 -17.31 -11.89 -8.53
N ARG A 33 -17.00 -12.04 -9.82
CA ARG A 33 -16.36 -13.25 -10.35
C ARG A 33 -15.20 -12.87 -11.28
N VAL A 34 -13.96 -13.07 -10.82
CA VAL A 34 -12.80 -13.19 -11.71
C VAL A 34 -12.79 -14.63 -12.23
N ARG A 35 -12.51 -14.84 -13.53
CA ARG A 35 -12.57 -16.18 -14.15
C ARG A 35 -11.66 -17.15 -13.36
N VAL A 36 -12.31 -18.11 -12.69
CA VAL A 36 -11.75 -19.17 -11.84
C VAL A 36 -11.08 -18.67 -10.55
N LEU A 37 -11.87 -18.06 -9.66
CA LEU A 37 -11.84 -18.17 -8.19
C LEU A 37 -12.90 -17.17 -7.67
N PRO A 38 -13.88 -17.57 -6.85
CA PRO A 38 -14.80 -16.61 -6.25
C PRO A 38 -14.01 -15.70 -5.31
N ASN A 39 -14.06 -14.38 -5.53
CA ASN A 39 -13.61 -13.45 -4.51
C ASN A 39 -14.46 -13.72 -3.27
N GLY A 40 -13.82 -14.07 -2.15
CA GLY A 40 -14.51 -14.30 -0.88
C GLY A 40 -15.55 -13.20 -0.59
N GLN A 41 -16.70 -13.58 -0.03
CA GLN A 41 -17.89 -12.75 0.16
C GLN A 41 -17.61 -11.22 0.27
N SER A 42 -17.92 -10.48 -0.80
CA SER A 42 -18.16 -9.02 -0.84
C SER A 42 -17.24 -8.09 0.00
N SER A 43 -15.95 -8.42 0.16
CA SER A 43 -15.06 -7.77 1.15
C SER A 43 -13.98 -6.85 0.58
N ALA A 44 -13.61 -7.05 -0.69
CA ALA A 44 -12.69 -6.16 -1.39
C ALA A 44 -13.35 -4.78 -1.63
N MET A 45 -12.57 -3.71 -1.40
CA MET A 45 -12.89 -2.34 -1.82
C MET A 45 -12.27 -2.05 -3.19
N ASP A 46 -12.93 -1.22 -3.99
CA ASP A 46 -12.49 -0.87 -5.34
C ASP A 46 -11.22 -0.01 -5.34
N SER A 47 -10.39 -0.18 -6.38
CA SER A 47 -9.28 0.72 -6.69
C SER A 47 -9.77 2.00 -7.36
N THR A 48 -10.78 1.89 -8.23
CA THR A 48 -11.35 2.98 -9.03
C THR A 48 -12.83 2.70 -9.36
N ALA A 49 -13.58 3.77 -9.66
CA ALA A 49 -14.96 3.65 -10.13
C ALA A 49 -15.17 4.60 -11.32
N ASP A 50 -15.63 4.04 -12.44
CA ASP A 50 -15.95 4.80 -13.67
C ASP A 50 -17.46 4.99 -13.80
N THR A 51 -17.88 6.15 -14.32
CA THR A 51 -19.28 6.43 -14.66
C THR A 51 -19.50 6.20 -16.15
N LEU A 52 -20.39 5.27 -16.53
CA LEU A 52 -20.74 5.02 -17.93
C LEU A 52 -22.02 5.77 -18.31
N ASN A 53 -21.92 6.68 -19.29
CA ASN A 53 -23.08 7.36 -19.88
C ASN A 53 -23.59 6.60 -21.11
N TYR A 54 -24.76 5.96 -21.00
CA TYR A 54 -25.47 5.40 -22.15
C TYR A 54 -26.50 6.42 -22.66
N ASN A 55 -26.24 7.02 -23.81
CA ASN A 55 -27.21 7.89 -24.49
C ASN A 55 -28.19 7.06 -25.32
N GLN A 56 -29.39 6.82 -24.79
CA GLN A 56 -30.65 6.76 -25.56
C GLN A 56 -31.84 6.87 -24.60
N ILE A 57 -32.43 8.07 -24.54
CA ILE A 57 -33.78 8.45 -24.06
C ILE A 57 -34.46 7.43 -23.12
N GLN A 58 -34.02 7.41 -21.85
CA GLN A 58 -34.78 6.99 -20.67
C GLN A 58 -33.98 7.47 -19.45
N LEU A 59 -34.66 7.91 -18.37
CA LEU A 59 -34.08 8.46 -17.13
C LEU A 59 -32.64 7.96 -16.86
N GLN A 60 -31.67 8.84 -17.03
CA GLN A 60 -30.25 8.57 -16.95
C GLN A 60 -29.90 8.12 -15.52
N LYS A 61 -29.85 6.80 -15.31
CA LYS A 61 -29.25 6.21 -14.11
C LYS A 61 -27.76 6.12 -14.37
N ASP A 62 -27.01 7.02 -13.73
CA ASP A 62 -25.56 6.90 -13.67
C ASP A 62 -25.23 5.62 -12.89
N ILE A 63 -24.66 4.63 -13.58
CA ILE A 63 -24.19 3.39 -12.97
C ILE A 63 -22.69 3.52 -12.79
N CYS A 64 -22.26 3.59 -11.53
CA CYS A 64 -20.86 3.46 -11.19
C CYS A 64 -20.44 1.99 -11.34
N VAL A 65 -19.45 1.74 -12.20
CA VAL A 65 -18.84 0.43 -12.35
C VAL A 65 -17.51 0.44 -11.61
N ALA A 66 -17.39 -0.49 -10.68
CA ALA A 66 -16.31 -0.54 -9.71
C ALA A 66 -15.25 -1.58 -10.14
N ASP A 67 -13.96 -1.23 -10.04
CA ASP A 67 -12.84 -2.15 -10.32
C ASP A 67 -12.11 -2.58 -9.04
N PHE A 68 -12.11 -3.88 -8.75
CA PHE A 68 -11.45 -4.50 -7.60
C PHE A 68 -10.03 -5.03 -7.94
N GLY A 69 -9.43 -4.56 -9.02
CA GLY A 69 -8.19 -5.12 -9.58
C GLY A 69 -8.43 -6.15 -10.68
N GLY A 70 -9.68 -6.32 -11.12
CA GLY A 70 -10.03 -7.23 -12.22
C GLY A 70 -9.68 -6.66 -13.59
N ARG A 71 -9.66 -5.32 -13.71
CA ARG A 71 -9.25 -4.59 -14.92
C ARG A 71 -7.88 -3.91 -14.77
N ALA A 72 -7.34 -3.83 -13.56
CA ALA A 72 -5.99 -3.32 -13.31
C ALA A 72 -4.91 -4.14 -14.05
N ILE A 73 -3.95 -3.42 -14.62
CA ILE A 73 -2.73 -4.03 -15.19
C ILE A 73 -2.03 -4.82 -14.07
N GLY A 74 -1.64 -6.06 -14.36
CA GLY A 74 -1.03 -6.97 -13.36
C GLY A 74 -2.01 -7.56 -12.34
N ARG A 75 -3.32 -7.26 -12.42
CA ARG A 75 -4.36 -7.72 -11.49
C ARG A 75 -4.06 -7.42 -10.01
N VAL A 76 -3.49 -6.24 -9.77
CA VAL A 76 -3.10 -5.78 -8.44
C VAL A 76 -4.34 -5.58 -7.57
N ALA A 77 -4.35 -6.21 -6.39
CA ALA A 77 -5.39 -6.00 -5.39
C ALA A 77 -5.12 -4.71 -4.57
N PRO A 78 -6.05 -3.76 -4.50
CA PRO A 78 -5.87 -2.49 -3.79
C PRO A 78 -6.07 -2.65 -2.28
N VAL A 79 -5.10 -3.27 -1.62
CA VAL A 79 -5.20 -3.61 -0.18
C VAL A 79 -5.41 -2.35 0.67
N ASP A 80 -4.70 -1.27 0.36
CA ASP A 80 -4.71 0.03 1.05
C ASP A 80 -6.06 0.76 1.01
N SER A 81 -6.86 0.57 -0.04
CA SER A 81 -8.16 1.24 -0.22
C SER A 81 -9.12 1.02 0.96
N GLY A 82 -9.11 -0.19 1.54
CA GLY A 82 -9.87 -0.48 2.76
C GLY A 82 -9.39 0.30 3.99
N CYS A 83 -8.07 0.50 4.14
CA CYS A 83 -7.51 1.32 5.21
C CYS A 83 -7.86 2.80 5.03
N TRP A 84 -7.68 3.33 3.81
CA TRP A 84 -8.03 4.71 3.49
C TRP A 84 -9.50 5.00 3.73
N TRP A 85 -10.39 4.07 3.39
CA TRP A 85 -11.82 4.22 3.67
C TRP A 85 -12.13 4.37 5.18
N ILE A 86 -11.51 3.55 6.03
CA ILE A 86 -11.67 3.65 7.50
C ILE A 86 -11.08 4.98 8.02
N ILE A 87 -9.90 5.37 7.54
CA ILE A 87 -9.24 6.62 7.93
C ILE A 87 -10.10 7.83 7.52
N LEU A 88 -10.65 7.82 6.31
CA LEU A 88 -11.50 8.90 5.78
C LEU A 88 -12.82 8.98 6.54
N LEU A 89 -13.46 7.85 6.86
CA LEU A 89 -14.65 7.83 7.72
C LEU A 89 -14.35 8.43 9.10
N ARG A 90 -13.19 8.12 9.67
CA ARG A 90 -12.75 8.74 10.94
C ARG A 90 -12.49 10.24 10.78
N ALA A 91 -11.87 10.67 9.68
CA ALA A 91 -11.64 12.09 9.40
C ALA A 91 -12.96 12.85 9.27
N TYR A 92 -13.92 12.31 8.52
CA TYR A 92 -15.27 12.85 8.36
C TYR A 92 -15.97 13.03 9.70
N THR A 93 -16.06 11.97 10.51
CA THR A 93 -16.76 12.03 11.81
C THR A 93 -16.09 12.99 12.79
N LYS A 94 -14.75 13.08 12.79
CA LYS A 94 -14.02 14.04 13.62
C LYS A 94 -14.25 15.49 13.18
N HIS A 95 -14.30 15.75 11.89
CA HIS A 95 -14.49 17.09 11.34
C HIS A 95 -15.93 17.58 11.50
N THR A 96 -16.91 16.76 11.10
CA THR A 96 -18.34 17.13 11.08
C THR A 96 -19.01 16.97 12.45
N ARG A 97 -18.44 16.14 13.34
CA ARG A 97 -19.09 15.66 14.59
C ARG A 97 -20.36 14.85 14.37
N ASP A 98 -20.67 14.48 13.13
CA ASP A 98 -21.76 13.58 12.78
C ASP A 98 -21.28 12.12 12.84
N TYR A 99 -21.72 11.41 13.87
CA TYR A 99 -21.43 9.98 14.05
C TYR A 99 -22.50 9.08 13.44
N ALA A 100 -23.64 9.62 13.00
CA ALA A 100 -24.76 8.84 12.50
C ALA A 100 -24.37 8.01 11.28
N LEU A 101 -23.51 8.55 10.40
CA LEU A 101 -22.97 7.80 9.26
C LEU A 101 -22.12 6.60 9.69
N ALA A 102 -21.25 6.77 10.68
CA ALA A 102 -20.37 5.69 11.17
C ALA A 102 -21.14 4.61 11.94
N GLU A 103 -22.22 4.98 12.61
CA GLU A 103 -23.06 4.07 13.42
C GLU A 103 -24.01 3.22 12.57
N ARG A 104 -24.22 3.56 11.29
CA ARG A 104 -25.14 2.80 10.43
C ARG A 104 -24.71 1.32 10.33
N PRO A 105 -25.66 0.36 10.42
CA PRO A 105 -25.34 -1.07 10.40
C PRO A 105 -24.53 -1.52 9.18
N GLU A 106 -24.79 -0.95 8.00
CA GLU A 106 -24.06 -1.25 6.78
C GLU A 106 -22.60 -0.77 6.82
N VAL A 107 -22.35 0.39 7.42
CA VAL A 107 -21.00 0.96 7.56
C VAL A 107 -20.21 0.17 8.60
N GLN A 108 -20.84 -0.18 9.73
CA GLN A 108 -20.26 -1.07 10.74
C GLN A 108 -19.91 -2.45 10.18
N ARG A 109 -20.80 -3.03 9.36
CA ARG A 109 -20.56 -4.32 8.70
C ARG A 109 -19.35 -4.25 7.76
N ARG A 110 -19.25 -3.19 6.96
CA ARG A 110 -18.09 -2.95 6.07
C ARG A 110 -16.79 -2.78 6.84
N MET A 111 -16.77 -2.00 7.93
CA MET A 111 -15.57 -1.88 8.78
C MET A 111 -15.13 -3.23 9.33
N LYS A 112 -16.06 -4.03 9.87
CA LYS A 112 -15.76 -5.38 10.39
C LYS A 112 -15.21 -6.29 9.29
N LEU A 113 -15.74 -6.20 8.07
CA LEU A 113 -15.30 -7.01 6.95
C LEU A 113 -13.87 -6.68 6.51
N ILE A 114 -13.54 -5.38 6.39
CA ILE A 114 -12.18 -4.90 6.10
C ILE A 114 -11.20 -5.37 7.19
N LEU A 115 -11.58 -5.24 8.46
CA LEU A 115 -10.73 -5.67 9.58
C LEU A 115 -10.54 -7.19 9.58
N ASN A 116 -11.60 -7.97 9.39
CA ASN A 116 -11.52 -9.43 9.40
C ASN A 116 -10.62 -9.98 8.29
N LEU A 117 -10.64 -9.38 7.09
CA LEU A 117 -9.71 -9.75 6.01
C LEU A 117 -8.24 -9.55 6.39
N ARG A 118 -7.95 -8.54 7.22
CA ARG A 118 -6.59 -8.13 7.59
C ARG A 118 -6.10 -8.80 8.87
N LEU A 119 -7.04 -9.28 9.68
CA LEU A 119 -6.82 -9.93 10.96
C LEU A 119 -7.06 -11.44 10.88
N SER A 120 -7.38 -11.98 9.72
CA SER A 120 -7.56 -13.41 9.53
C SER A 120 -6.25 -14.15 9.79
N ASP A 121 -6.35 -15.26 10.52
CA ASP A 121 -5.23 -16.14 10.80
C ASP A 121 -4.61 -16.66 9.48
N GLY A 122 -3.27 -16.67 9.41
CA GLY A 122 -2.48 -17.14 8.25
C GLY A 122 -1.59 -18.34 8.59
N PHE A 123 -0.44 -18.46 7.93
CA PHE A 123 0.67 -19.37 8.33
C PHE A 123 1.94 -18.62 8.77
N GLU A 124 1.90 -17.29 8.75
CA GLU A 124 3.05 -16.43 9.02
C GLU A 124 3.32 -16.31 10.53
N THR A 125 4.47 -15.80 10.96
CA THR A 125 4.82 -15.65 12.39
C THR A 125 5.05 -14.20 12.84
N PHE A 126 4.96 -13.24 11.91
CA PHE A 126 5.18 -11.81 12.17
C PHE A 126 3.86 -11.02 12.25
N PRO A 127 3.75 -9.99 13.12
CA PRO A 127 2.53 -9.21 13.33
C PRO A 127 2.17 -8.23 12.19
N THR A 128 3.00 -8.14 11.14
CA THR A 128 2.77 -7.30 9.95
C THR A 128 1.61 -7.84 9.10
N LEU A 129 1.17 -7.12 8.07
CA LEU A 129 -0.04 -7.48 7.31
C LEU A 129 0.21 -8.70 6.41
N LEU A 130 0.19 -9.88 7.03
CA LEU A 130 0.02 -11.27 6.58
C LEU A 130 0.48 -12.07 7.82
N CYS A 131 -0.43 -12.56 8.66
CA CYS A 131 -0.09 -12.97 10.03
C CYS A 131 -0.94 -14.15 10.50
N ALA A 132 -0.31 -15.30 10.76
CA ALA A 132 -0.62 -16.16 11.91
C ALA A 132 0.39 -15.81 13.03
N ASP A 133 0.39 -16.36 14.24
CA ASP A 133 -0.16 -17.62 14.73
C ASP A 133 -0.68 -17.42 16.16
N GLY A 134 -1.65 -18.27 16.55
CA GLY A 134 -1.87 -18.72 17.92
C GLY A 134 -2.05 -17.71 19.06
N CYS A 135 -3.22 -17.05 19.13
CA CYS A 135 -4.02 -17.14 20.36
C CYS A 135 -5.49 -16.88 19.99
N SER A 136 -6.30 -17.92 20.05
CA SER A 136 -7.75 -17.77 20.13
C SER A 136 -8.05 -16.78 21.26
N MET A 137 -8.73 -15.66 20.91
CA MET A 137 -9.04 -14.51 21.78
C MET A 137 -7.93 -13.49 22.07
N ILE A 138 -7.02 -13.19 21.13
CA ILE A 138 -6.19 -11.97 21.24
C ILE A 138 -7.09 -10.71 21.16
N ASP A 139 -7.14 -9.95 22.24
CA ASP A 139 -7.72 -8.60 22.28
C ASP A 139 -7.10 -7.73 21.17
N ARG A 140 -7.90 -6.98 20.41
CA ARG A 140 -7.44 -6.04 19.38
C ARG A 140 -6.35 -5.10 19.91
N SER A 141 -6.41 -4.77 21.21
CA SER A 141 -5.39 -4.00 21.93
C SER A 141 -4.01 -4.66 21.93
N MET A 142 -3.94 -5.98 22.14
CA MET A 142 -2.69 -6.73 22.14
C MET A 142 -2.04 -6.75 20.75
N ARG A 143 -2.84 -6.86 19.67
CA ARG A 143 -2.28 -6.82 18.30
C ARG A 143 -1.70 -5.45 17.95
N ILE A 144 -2.37 -4.36 18.35
CA ILE A 144 -1.82 -3.01 18.17
C ILE A 144 -0.50 -2.87 18.93
N THR A 145 -0.43 -3.41 20.15
CA THR A 145 0.79 -3.37 20.97
C THR A 145 1.92 -4.17 20.33
N ALA A 146 1.65 -5.39 19.88
CA ALA A 146 2.62 -6.26 19.22
C ALA A 146 3.14 -5.64 17.91
N LEU A 147 2.25 -5.09 17.08
CA LEU A 147 2.61 -4.40 15.84
C LEU A 147 3.45 -3.15 16.12
N SER A 148 3.06 -2.36 17.13
CA SER A 148 3.80 -1.15 17.50
C SER A 148 5.21 -1.50 17.96
N PHE A 149 5.35 -2.50 18.83
CA PHE A 149 6.66 -2.99 19.25
C PHE A 149 7.48 -3.48 18.05
N HIS A 150 6.90 -4.31 17.19
CA HIS A 150 7.61 -4.88 16.05
C HIS A 150 8.12 -3.80 15.09
N ILE A 151 7.28 -2.84 14.71
CA ILE A 151 7.69 -1.75 13.81
C ILE A 151 8.71 -0.84 14.49
N GLN A 152 8.46 -0.41 15.74
CA GLN A 152 9.38 0.48 16.43
C GLN A 152 10.76 -0.12 16.70
N GLN A 153 10.87 -1.45 16.84
CA GLN A 153 12.13 -2.12 17.16
C GLN A 153 12.86 -2.67 15.93
N TYR A 154 12.13 -3.23 14.96
CA TYR A 154 12.74 -3.97 13.85
C TYR A 154 12.74 -3.21 12.53
N TYR A 155 11.80 -2.27 12.33
CA TYR A 155 11.80 -1.40 11.15
C TYR A 155 12.61 -0.13 11.38
N TRP A 156 12.89 0.24 12.63
CA TRP A 156 13.62 1.47 12.93
C TRP A 156 15.10 1.35 12.59
N LEU A 157 15.60 2.31 11.81
CA LEU A 157 17.01 2.43 11.46
C LEU A 157 17.46 3.87 11.73
N ASP A 158 18.46 4.00 12.61
CA ASP A 158 19.25 5.21 12.84
C ASP A 158 20.73 4.85 12.85
N PHE A 159 21.62 5.83 12.98
CA PHE A 159 23.06 5.59 13.01
C PHE A 159 23.50 4.59 14.11
N THR A 160 22.83 4.60 15.27
CA THR A 160 23.16 3.69 16.37
C THR A 160 22.74 2.25 16.04
N GLN A 161 21.56 2.09 15.45
CA GLN A 161 21.03 0.79 15.06
C GLN A 161 21.81 0.22 13.87
N LEU A 162 22.16 1.06 12.87
CA LEU A 162 23.00 0.66 11.74
C LEU A 162 24.34 0.09 12.21
N ASN A 163 25.01 0.76 13.15
CA ASN A 163 26.25 0.27 13.76
C ASN A 163 26.09 -1.07 14.50
N LYS A 164 24.92 -1.35 15.09
CA LYS A 164 24.65 -2.65 15.72
C LYS A 164 24.47 -3.73 14.66
N ILE A 165 23.70 -3.46 13.61
CA ILE A 165 23.43 -4.41 12.53
C ILE A 165 24.72 -4.76 11.79
N TYR A 166 25.57 -3.77 11.52
CA TYR A 166 26.90 -3.97 10.93
C TYR A 166 27.80 -4.93 11.73
N ARG A 167 27.50 -5.11 13.03
CA ARG A 167 28.25 -5.97 13.95
C ARG A 167 27.50 -7.24 14.32
N TYR A 168 26.41 -7.57 13.61
CA TYR A 168 25.67 -8.79 13.87
C TYR A 168 26.53 -10.01 13.65
N LYS A 169 26.29 -11.01 14.50
CA LYS A 169 26.75 -12.36 14.24
C LYS A 169 25.68 -13.09 13.44
N MET A 170 26.15 -13.98 12.57
CA MET A 170 25.30 -14.83 11.75
C MET A 170 24.95 -16.12 12.49
N GLU A 171 23.89 -16.78 12.03
CA GLU A 171 23.49 -18.13 12.47
C GLU A 171 23.15 -18.22 13.98
N GLU A 172 22.63 -17.13 14.55
CA GLU A 172 22.19 -17.11 15.93
C GLU A 172 20.88 -17.91 16.09
N TYR A 173 20.96 -19.07 16.75
CA TYR A 173 19.78 -19.89 17.06
C TYR A 173 19.47 -19.85 18.56
N SER A 174 18.71 -18.85 19.00
CA SER A 174 18.19 -18.77 20.39
C SER A 174 17.05 -17.76 20.52
N HIS A 175 16.23 -17.89 21.57
CA HIS A 175 15.23 -16.85 21.93
C HIS A 175 15.87 -15.52 22.36
N THR A 176 17.15 -15.55 22.72
CA THR A 176 17.95 -14.39 23.12
C THR A 176 18.80 -13.83 21.98
N ALA A 177 18.59 -14.30 20.75
CA ALA A 177 19.32 -13.82 19.57
C ALA A 177 19.11 -12.31 19.37
N VAL A 178 20.21 -11.62 19.07
CA VAL A 178 20.22 -10.20 18.71
C VAL A 178 19.83 -10.06 17.24
N ASN A 179 20.40 -10.90 16.37
CA ASN A 179 20.09 -10.93 14.94
C ASN A 179 18.87 -11.82 14.65
N LYS A 180 17.69 -11.35 15.06
CA LYS A 180 16.45 -12.16 15.01
C LYS A 180 16.01 -12.60 13.61
N PHE A 181 16.39 -11.86 12.59
CA PHE A 181 16.04 -12.16 11.20
C PHE A 181 17.20 -12.77 10.42
N ASN A 182 18.34 -13.03 11.06
CA ASN A 182 19.54 -13.53 10.40
C ASN A 182 19.96 -12.64 9.20
N VAL A 183 19.91 -11.32 9.39
CA VAL A 183 20.35 -10.33 8.38
C VAL A 183 21.86 -10.46 8.23
N ILE A 184 22.33 -10.54 6.98
CA ILE A 184 23.75 -10.58 6.61
C ILE A 184 24.27 -9.13 6.60
N PRO A 185 25.21 -8.73 7.48
CA PRO A 185 25.74 -7.36 7.50
C PRO A 185 26.28 -6.89 6.15
N GLU A 186 26.92 -7.78 5.41
CA GLU A 186 27.50 -7.53 4.08
C GLU A 186 26.42 -7.31 3.00
N SER A 187 25.15 -7.58 3.29
CA SER A 187 24.02 -7.30 2.38
C SER A 187 23.46 -5.89 2.52
N ILE A 188 23.90 -5.11 3.52
CA ILE A 188 23.48 -3.72 3.68
C ILE A 188 24.12 -2.89 2.56
N PRO A 189 23.33 -2.18 1.73
CA PRO A 189 23.88 -1.38 0.64
C PRO A 189 24.78 -0.25 1.12
N ASP A 190 25.88 0.00 0.40
CA ASP A 190 26.88 1.04 0.74
C ASP A 190 26.26 2.44 0.91
N TRP A 191 25.28 2.79 0.07
CA TRP A 191 24.61 4.08 0.12
C TRP A 191 23.95 4.37 1.48
N VAL A 192 23.57 3.32 2.23
CA VAL A 192 22.91 3.48 3.54
C VAL A 192 23.88 4.10 4.55
N PHE A 193 25.17 3.78 4.47
CA PHE A 193 26.17 4.32 5.40
C PHE A 193 26.42 5.81 5.16
N ASP A 194 26.42 6.23 3.89
CA ASP A 194 26.59 7.64 3.52
C ASP A 194 25.30 8.45 3.73
N PHE A 195 24.13 7.83 3.54
CA PHE A 195 22.83 8.46 3.70
C PHE A 195 22.38 8.57 5.16
N MET A 196 22.93 7.80 6.10
CA MET A 196 22.47 7.82 7.48
C MET A 196 23.11 8.96 8.28
N PRO A 197 22.37 10.03 8.63
CA PRO A 197 22.92 11.12 9.42
C PRO A 197 23.17 10.73 10.88
N LEU A 198 24.07 11.47 11.54
CA LEU A 198 24.31 11.33 12.99
C LEU A 198 23.07 11.66 13.84
N ARG A 199 22.17 12.53 13.32
CA ARG A 199 20.99 13.01 14.04
C ARG A 199 19.69 12.79 13.26
N GLY A 200 19.51 11.62 12.66
CA GLY A 200 18.26 11.23 12.03
C GLY A 200 18.03 9.72 12.05
N GLY A 201 16.94 9.31 11.41
CA GLY A 201 16.57 7.90 11.28
C GLY A 201 15.19 7.76 10.67
N TYR A 202 14.85 6.56 10.22
CA TYR A 202 13.59 6.26 9.56
C TYR A 202 13.14 4.83 9.79
N LEU A 203 11.89 4.56 9.44
CA LEU A 203 11.37 3.21 9.29
C LEU A 203 11.70 2.70 7.89
N ILE A 204 12.47 1.64 7.79
CA ILE A 204 12.89 0.99 6.55
C ILE A 204 11.70 0.41 5.78
N GLY A 205 11.89 0.11 4.50
CA GLY A 205 10.85 -0.42 3.62
C GLY A 205 10.31 -1.77 4.05
N ASN A 206 11.21 -2.70 4.40
CA ASN A 206 10.81 -4.05 4.77
C ASN A 206 11.86 -4.76 5.64
N VAL A 207 11.40 -5.72 6.44
CA VAL A 207 12.27 -6.70 7.11
C VAL A 207 11.58 -8.06 7.12
N SER A 208 12.32 -9.09 6.73
CA SER A 208 11.87 -10.48 6.70
C SER A 208 13.06 -11.41 6.97
N PRO A 209 12.84 -12.73 7.08
CA PRO A 209 13.95 -13.67 7.25
C PRO A 209 15.01 -13.49 6.16
N ALA A 210 16.26 -13.26 6.59
CA ALA A 210 17.45 -13.01 5.78
C ALA A 210 17.36 -11.82 4.81
N CYS A 211 16.41 -10.90 4.98
CA CYS A 211 16.25 -9.75 4.09
C CYS A 211 15.89 -8.48 4.87
N MET A 212 16.59 -7.39 4.55
CA MET A 212 16.36 -6.07 5.11
C MET A 212 16.38 -5.04 3.98
N ASP A 213 15.20 -4.59 3.57
CA ASP A 213 15.06 -3.56 2.56
C ASP A 213 15.19 -2.19 3.22
N CYS A 214 16.37 -1.60 3.06
CA CYS A 214 16.73 -0.31 3.64
C CYS A 214 16.17 0.88 2.87
N LEU A 215 15.35 0.69 1.81
CA LEU A 215 14.78 1.84 1.10
C LEU A 215 13.94 2.72 2.05
N TRP A 216 14.08 4.04 1.88
CA TRP A 216 13.27 5.02 2.59
C TRP A 216 11.97 5.25 1.82
N PHE A 217 10.82 5.12 2.49
CA PHE A 217 9.50 5.41 1.91
C PHE A 217 8.82 6.56 2.65
N LEU A 218 8.47 7.62 1.93
CA LEU A 218 7.86 8.81 2.53
C LEU A 218 6.51 8.52 3.19
N LEU A 219 5.62 7.83 2.45
CA LEU A 219 4.25 7.59 2.91
C LEU A 219 4.23 6.78 4.20
N GLY A 220 5.02 5.71 4.28
CA GLY A 220 5.13 4.87 5.48
C GLY A 220 5.61 5.67 6.70
N ASN A 221 6.67 6.45 6.53
CA ASN A 221 7.23 7.29 7.59
C ASN A 221 6.26 8.39 8.06
N CYS A 222 5.60 9.09 7.13
CA CYS A 222 4.59 10.10 7.47
C CYS A 222 3.38 9.49 8.20
N ILE A 223 2.85 8.36 7.71
CA ILE A 223 1.72 7.69 8.36
C ILE A 223 2.12 7.16 9.75
N ALA A 224 3.35 6.69 9.92
CA ALA A 224 3.85 6.26 11.23
C ALA A 224 3.88 7.42 12.24
N ILE A 225 4.31 8.62 11.81
CA ILE A 225 4.22 9.84 12.62
C ILE A 225 2.76 10.15 12.92
N LEU A 226 1.89 10.26 11.90
CA LEU A 226 0.51 10.70 12.03
C LEU A 226 -0.36 9.77 12.88
N SER A 227 -0.10 8.46 12.84
CA SER A 227 -0.82 7.44 13.62
C SER A 227 -0.31 7.25 15.05
N CYS A 228 0.77 7.95 15.45
CA CYS A 228 1.50 7.73 16.71
C CYS A 228 2.18 6.35 16.80
N LEU A 229 2.41 5.68 15.67
CA LEU A 229 3.17 4.45 15.61
C LEU A 229 4.66 4.70 15.86
N ALA A 230 5.22 5.78 15.29
CA ALA A 230 6.55 6.24 15.65
C ALA A 230 6.53 6.90 17.04
N THR A 231 7.52 6.61 17.88
CA THR A 231 7.70 7.32 19.15
C THR A 231 8.03 8.80 18.92
N GLY A 232 7.91 9.66 19.93
CA GLY A 232 8.24 11.09 19.79
C GLY A 232 9.69 11.34 19.32
N ALA A 233 10.64 10.53 19.80
CA ALA A 233 12.04 10.60 19.38
C ALA A 233 12.21 10.16 17.91
N GLN A 234 11.58 9.06 17.52
CA GLN A 234 11.60 8.55 16.14
C GLN A 234 10.95 9.55 15.17
N ALA A 235 9.80 10.11 15.53
CA ALA A 235 9.12 11.12 14.72
C ALA A 235 9.99 12.36 14.50
N THR A 236 10.70 12.80 15.54
CA THR A 236 11.66 13.91 15.45
C THR A 236 12.83 13.56 14.54
N ALA A 237 13.41 12.36 14.70
CA ALA A 237 14.52 11.88 13.90
C ALA A 237 14.16 11.69 12.41
N ILE A 238 12.94 11.26 12.09
CA ILE A 238 12.42 11.21 10.71
C ILE A 238 12.39 12.61 10.11
N THR A 239 11.90 13.61 10.85
CA THR A 239 11.88 14.99 10.34
C THR A 239 13.27 15.62 10.26
N ASN A 240 14.21 15.25 11.14
CA ASN A 240 15.61 15.64 11.00
C ASN A 240 16.21 15.07 9.71
N LEU A 241 15.96 13.79 9.41
CA LEU A 241 16.47 13.14 8.20
C LEU A 241 16.04 13.90 6.94
N VAL A 242 14.76 14.29 6.86
CA VAL A 242 14.23 15.08 5.74
C VAL A 242 14.92 16.45 5.63
N GLU A 243 15.22 17.09 6.75
CA GLU A 243 15.90 18.39 6.79
C GLU A 243 17.39 18.26 6.42
N GLU A 244 18.08 17.21 6.89
CA GLU A 244 19.50 16.96 6.62
C GLU A 244 19.76 16.48 5.18
N HIS A 245 18.86 15.65 4.63
CA HIS A 245 18.91 15.16 3.24
C HIS A 245 17.87 15.83 2.36
N TRP A 246 17.69 17.14 2.51
CA TRP A 246 16.68 17.91 1.78
C TRP A 246 16.85 17.79 0.26
N GLU A 247 18.07 17.90 -0.25
CA GLU A 247 18.35 17.79 -1.70
C GLU A 247 17.99 16.42 -2.27
N ASP A 248 18.20 15.35 -1.50
CA ASP A 248 17.94 13.98 -1.93
C ASP A 248 16.44 13.61 -1.84
N LEU A 249 15.77 14.03 -0.76
CA LEU A 249 14.39 13.62 -0.44
C LEU A 249 13.32 14.60 -0.94
N VAL A 250 13.72 15.86 -1.15
CA VAL A 250 12.84 16.94 -1.62
C VAL A 250 13.31 17.49 -2.95
N GLY A 251 14.59 17.87 -3.05
CA GLY A 251 15.16 18.49 -4.24
C GLY A 251 14.40 19.74 -4.69
N GLU A 252 14.19 19.86 -6.00
CA GLU A 252 13.46 20.97 -6.63
C GLU A 252 11.95 20.75 -6.68
N MET A 253 11.49 19.50 -6.52
CA MET A 253 10.08 19.16 -6.47
C MET A 253 9.78 18.19 -5.32
N PRO A 254 9.11 18.68 -4.27
CA PRO A 254 8.61 17.85 -3.19
C PRO A 254 7.58 16.81 -3.71
N LEU A 255 7.61 15.54 -3.33
CA LEU A 255 8.62 14.84 -2.52
C LEU A 255 8.93 13.49 -3.15
N LYS A 256 10.13 12.96 -2.91
CA LYS A 256 10.46 11.59 -3.32
C LYS A 256 9.50 10.58 -2.70
N ILE A 257 8.96 9.69 -3.53
CA ILE A 257 8.11 8.58 -3.05
C ILE A 257 8.94 7.51 -2.33
N VAL A 258 10.12 7.23 -2.86
CA VAL A 258 11.12 6.29 -2.34
C VAL A 258 12.53 6.86 -2.59
N TYR A 259 13.48 6.50 -1.74
CA TYR A 259 14.89 6.83 -1.95
C TYR A 259 15.82 5.68 -1.49
N PRO A 260 16.91 5.41 -2.24
CA PRO A 260 17.20 5.90 -3.59
C PRO A 260 16.36 5.17 -4.66
N ALA A 261 16.55 5.53 -5.94
CA ALA A 261 16.05 4.74 -7.05
C ALA A 261 16.88 3.45 -7.22
N LEU A 262 16.21 2.37 -7.61
CA LEU A 262 16.85 1.14 -8.07
C LEU A 262 17.48 1.35 -9.44
N GLU A 263 18.70 0.84 -9.60
CA GLU A 263 19.49 0.96 -10.82
C GLU A 263 20.03 -0.41 -11.26
N GLY A 264 20.51 -0.51 -12.50
CA GLY A 264 21.26 -1.66 -12.99
C GLY A 264 20.56 -3.01 -12.76
N TYR A 265 21.24 -3.92 -12.05
CA TYR A 265 20.76 -5.27 -11.80
C TYR A 265 19.54 -5.31 -10.86
N ASP A 266 19.51 -4.43 -9.87
CA ASP A 266 18.41 -4.38 -8.89
C ASP A 266 17.12 -3.93 -9.56
N TRP A 267 17.18 -2.90 -10.42
CA TRP A 267 16.03 -2.48 -11.21
C TRP A 267 15.49 -3.64 -12.08
N ARG A 268 16.37 -4.35 -12.80
CA ARG A 268 15.97 -5.47 -13.66
C ARG A 268 15.28 -6.58 -12.88
N THR A 269 15.83 -6.91 -11.72
CA THR A 269 15.37 -8.05 -10.92
C THR A 269 14.10 -7.73 -10.14
N VAL A 270 14.05 -6.57 -9.48
CA VAL A 270 12.93 -6.19 -8.61
C VAL A 270 11.73 -5.75 -9.43
N THR A 271 11.93 -4.97 -10.50
CA THR A 271 10.81 -4.45 -11.31
C THR A 271 10.42 -5.38 -12.46
N GLY A 272 11.28 -6.32 -12.84
CA GLY A 272 11.07 -7.17 -14.02
C GLY A 272 11.20 -6.41 -15.33
N PHE A 273 12.16 -5.47 -15.42
CA PHE A 273 12.38 -4.59 -16.57
C PHE A 273 11.20 -3.65 -16.86
N ASP A 274 10.52 -3.15 -15.83
CA ASP A 274 9.36 -2.27 -16.01
C ASP A 274 9.78 -0.91 -16.59
N PRO A 275 9.41 -0.61 -17.86
CA PRO A 275 9.83 0.62 -18.54
C PRO A 275 9.16 1.88 -17.96
N LYS A 276 8.12 1.77 -17.13
CA LYS A 276 7.53 2.93 -16.44
C LYS A 276 8.31 3.30 -15.18
N ASN A 277 9.09 2.38 -14.63
CA ASN A 277 9.80 2.55 -13.36
C ASN A 277 11.32 2.58 -13.59
N THR A 278 11.78 3.28 -14.64
CA THR A 278 13.22 3.52 -14.88
C THR A 278 13.86 4.35 -13.77
N TRP A 279 15.16 4.63 -13.84
CA TRP A 279 15.86 5.43 -12.82
C TRP A 279 15.12 6.73 -12.52
N TRP A 280 14.95 7.07 -11.23
CA TRP A 280 14.34 8.32 -10.79
C TRP A 280 13.02 8.68 -11.50
N ASN A 281 12.21 7.66 -11.82
CA ASN A 281 10.97 7.78 -12.58
C ASN A 281 9.80 7.14 -11.83
N TYR A 282 8.62 7.75 -11.90
CA TYR A 282 7.37 7.20 -11.38
C TYR A 282 7.51 6.68 -9.94
N HIS A 283 7.30 5.38 -9.68
CA HIS A 283 7.45 4.80 -8.35
C HIS A 283 8.92 4.56 -7.96
N ASN A 284 9.85 4.52 -8.91
CA ASN A 284 11.27 4.29 -8.68
C ASN A 284 12.05 5.60 -8.50
N GLY A 285 11.77 6.31 -7.41
CA GLY A 285 12.46 7.56 -7.05
C GLY A 285 11.90 8.82 -7.74
N GLY A 286 10.69 8.76 -8.30
CA GLY A 286 9.98 9.94 -8.78
C GLY A 286 9.59 10.88 -7.64
N SER A 287 9.41 12.16 -7.97
CA SER A 287 8.92 13.21 -7.08
C SER A 287 7.41 13.39 -7.27
N TRP A 288 6.64 13.26 -6.19
CA TRP A 288 5.18 13.25 -6.22
C TRP A 288 4.59 14.42 -5.41
N PRO A 289 4.09 15.48 -6.08
CA PRO A 289 3.54 16.67 -5.42
C PRO A 289 2.38 16.36 -4.47
N VAL A 290 1.60 15.31 -4.77
CA VAL A 290 0.49 14.86 -3.91
C VAL A 290 0.96 14.51 -2.50
N LEU A 291 2.23 14.16 -2.27
CA LEU A 291 2.72 13.75 -0.95
C LEU A 291 2.98 14.94 0.00
N VAL A 292 2.94 16.18 -0.49
CA VAL A 292 3.20 17.37 0.34
C VAL A 292 2.22 17.52 1.49
N TRP A 293 0.96 17.12 1.33
CA TRP A 293 0.00 17.21 2.43
C TRP A 293 0.35 16.28 3.60
N LEU A 294 0.94 15.10 3.32
CA LEU A 294 1.40 14.16 4.33
C LEU A 294 2.59 14.72 5.10
N LEU A 295 3.59 15.25 4.38
CA LEU A 295 4.74 15.90 5.01
C LEU A 295 4.27 17.07 5.87
N LYS A 296 3.39 17.94 5.34
CA LYS A 296 2.83 19.07 6.09
C LYS A 296 2.18 18.61 7.39
N ALA A 297 1.33 17.59 7.33
CA ALA A 297 0.66 17.07 8.51
C ALA A 297 1.65 16.47 9.53
N ALA A 298 2.66 15.74 9.06
CA ALA A 298 3.72 15.18 9.92
C ALA A 298 4.55 16.28 10.59
N CYS A 299 4.99 17.29 9.83
CA CYS A 299 5.72 18.46 10.31
C CYS A 299 4.94 19.26 11.35
N ILE A 300 3.64 19.47 11.16
CA ILE A 300 2.79 20.14 12.18
C ILE A 300 2.77 19.30 13.45
N LYS A 301 2.60 17.98 13.33
CA LYS A 301 2.54 17.07 14.47
C LYS A 301 3.85 17.00 15.26
N THR A 302 4.99 17.14 14.61
CA THR A 302 6.32 17.16 15.25
C THR A 302 6.79 18.56 15.67
N GLY A 303 5.98 19.60 15.45
CA GLY A 303 6.34 20.97 15.82
C GLY A 303 7.39 21.62 14.91
N ARG A 304 7.49 21.19 13.65
CA ARG A 304 8.42 21.71 12.63
C ARG A 304 7.71 22.31 11.41
N PRO A 305 6.86 23.34 11.57
CA PRO A 305 6.09 23.90 10.47
C PRO A 305 6.95 24.54 9.36
N GLN A 306 8.21 24.91 9.65
CA GLN A 306 9.12 25.52 8.67
C GLN A 306 9.44 24.59 7.50
N ILE A 307 9.67 23.30 7.76
CA ILE A 307 9.96 22.28 6.73
C ILE A 307 8.80 22.20 5.73
N ALA A 308 7.57 22.16 6.25
CA ALA A 308 6.37 22.16 5.43
C ALA A 308 6.19 23.44 4.62
N LYS A 309 6.53 24.60 5.21
CA LYS A 309 6.47 25.89 4.53
C LYS A 309 7.41 25.92 3.33
N TRP A 310 8.66 25.52 3.49
CA TRP A 310 9.63 25.46 2.39
C TRP A 310 9.19 24.51 1.27
N ALA A 311 8.66 23.33 1.62
CA ALA A 311 8.13 22.40 0.61
C ALA A 311 6.95 23.00 -0.16
N ILE A 312 6.03 23.68 0.51
CA ILE A 312 4.89 24.33 -0.16
C ILE A 312 5.38 25.44 -1.10
N GLU A 313 6.33 26.27 -0.65
CA GLU A 313 6.91 27.34 -1.47
C GLU A 313 7.56 26.79 -2.75
N LEU A 314 8.24 25.63 -2.70
CA LEU A 314 8.79 24.96 -3.89
C LEU A 314 7.69 24.50 -4.85
N VAL A 315 6.65 23.84 -4.34
CA VAL A 315 5.53 23.38 -5.18
C VAL A 315 4.80 24.57 -5.83
N GLU A 316 4.54 25.64 -5.08
CA GLU A 316 3.84 26.85 -5.57
C GLU A 316 4.59 27.55 -6.72
N GLN A 317 5.92 27.43 -6.77
CA GLN A 317 6.73 28.06 -7.83
C GLN A 317 6.53 27.44 -9.20
N ARG A 318 6.22 26.13 -9.27
CA ARG A 318 6.28 25.33 -10.51
C ARG A 318 5.00 24.60 -10.85
N LEU A 319 4.31 23.99 -9.88
CA LEU A 319 3.24 23.02 -10.14
C LEU A 319 2.15 23.56 -11.07
N SER A 320 1.71 24.80 -10.86
CA SER A 320 0.67 25.44 -11.69
C SER A 320 1.16 25.84 -13.08
N LYS A 321 2.43 26.26 -13.21
CA LYS A 321 3.06 26.63 -14.50
C LYS A 321 3.28 25.41 -15.37
N ASP A 322 3.57 24.28 -14.74
CA ASP A 322 3.85 23.00 -15.38
C ASP A 322 2.56 22.22 -15.73
N GLY A 323 1.38 22.76 -15.42
CA GLY A 323 0.09 22.16 -15.76
C GLY A 323 -0.39 21.07 -14.79
N CYS A 324 0.11 21.07 -13.55
CA CYS A 324 -0.22 20.10 -12.50
C CYS A 324 0.02 18.62 -12.93
N PRO A 325 1.25 18.26 -13.35
CA PRO A 325 1.58 16.86 -13.69
C PRO A 325 1.37 15.92 -12.50
N GLU A 326 1.21 14.63 -12.78
CA GLU A 326 1.00 13.58 -11.77
C GLU A 326 2.28 13.42 -10.91
N TYR A 327 3.45 13.43 -11.56
CA TYR A 327 4.76 13.31 -10.93
C TYR A 327 5.86 14.02 -11.71
N TYR A 328 7.07 14.04 -11.15
CA TYR A 328 8.29 14.61 -11.74
C TYR A 328 9.44 13.60 -11.68
N ASP A 329 10.30 13.67 -12.69
CA ASP A 329 11.42 12.76 -12.92
C ASP A 329 12.77 13.39 -12.56
N GLY A 330 13.76 12.52 -12.41
CA GLY A 330 15.16 12.87 -12.18
C GLY A 330 15.51 12.99 -10.70
N LYS A 331 16.82 12.94 -10.39
CA LYS A 331 17.32 12.86 -9.01
C LYS A 331 16.79 13.97 -8.11
N THR A 332 16.68 15.21 -8.62
CA THR A 332 16.13 16.36 -7.87
C THR A 332 14.65 16.64 -8.16
N GLY A 333 14.01 15.90 -9.06
CA GLY A 333 12.62 16.19 -9.49
C GLY A 333 12.50 17.40 -10.42
N GLY A 334 13.60 17.79 -11.09
CA GLY A 334 13.63 18.95 -11.99
C GLY A 334 12.93 18.73 -13.33
N THR A 335 12.67 17.48 -13.74
CA THR A 335 12.13 17.14 -15.06
C THR A 335 10.65 16.75 -14.96
N LEU A 336 9.84 17.11 -15.97
CA LEU A 336 8.43 16.67 -16.04
C LEU A 336 8.33 15.16 -16.29
N GLU A 337 7.19 14.58 -15.91
CA GLU A 337 6.86 13.17 -16.18
C GLU A 337 7.11 12.78 -17.64
N SER A 338 7.79 11.64 -17.83
CA SER A 338 7.94 11.04 -19.15
C SER A 338 6.60 10.49 -19.65
N LYS A 339 6.23 10.83 -20.91
CA LYS A 339 5.02 10.27 -21.52
C LYS A 339 5.29 8.83 -21.96
N PRO A 340 4.35 7.89 -21.75
CA PRO A 340 4.52 6.51 -22.22
C PRO A 340 4.75 6.49 -23.74
N GLY A 341 5.92 6.00 -24.16
CA GLY A 341 6.30 5.88 -25.58
C GLY A 341 7.29 6.92 -26.13
N SER A 342 7.83 7.83 -25.30
CA SER A 342 8.85 8.80 -25.77
C SER A 342 10.30 8.40 -25.44
N THR A 343 10.55 7.18 -24.97
CA THR A 343 11.91 6.68 -24.86
C THR A 343 12.38 6.21 -26.23
N ASP A 344 12.94 7.15 -27.01
CA ASP A 344 13.93 6.81 -28.02
C ASP A 344 15.12 6.17 -27.30
N LEU A 345 15.02 4.86 -27.07
CA LEU A 345 16.06 4.02 -26.48
C LEU A 345 17.32 3.92 -27.35
N GLU A 346 17.36 4.61 -28.50
CA GLU A 346 18.47 4.56 -29.45
C GLU A 346 19.64 5.51 -29.12
N HIS A 347 19.48 6.50 -28.24
CA HIS A 347 20.53 7.51 -28.04
C HIS A 347 21.42 7.38 -26.80
N PHE A 348 21.19 6.40 -25.91
CA PHE A 348 22.02 6.20 -24.70
C PHE A 348 22.93 4.95 -24.73
N TRP A 349 22.98 4.23 -25.85
CA TRP A 349 23.84 3.06 -26.04
C TRP A 349 24.98 3.30 -27.03
N LEU A 350 25.80 4.34 -26.80
CA LEU A 350 27.16 4.31 -27.33
C LEU A 350 28.08 3.77 -26.23
N PRO A 351 28.64 2.55 -26.39
CA PRO A 351 29.77 2.14 -25.59
C PRO A 351 31.01 2.91 -26.07
N ASP A 352 31.58 3.74 -25.20
CA ASP A 352 32.91 4.29 -25.43
C ASP A 352 33.91 3.13 -25.60
N CYS A 353 34.61 3.16 -26.74
CA CYS A 353 35.82 2.38 -27.00
C CYS A 353 37.02 2.94 -26.22
#